data_AF-A0A6B3I913-F1
#
_entry.id   AF-A0A6B3I913-F1
#
_cell.length_a   1.000
_cell.length_b   1.000
_cell.length_c   1.000
_cell.angle_alpha   90.00
_cell.angle_beta   90.00
_cell.angle_gamma   90.00
#
_symmetry.space_group_name_H-M   'P 1'
#
loop_
_entity.id
_entity.type
_entity.pdbx_description
1 polymer ?
#
loop_
_entity_poly.entity_id
_entity_poly.type
_entity_poly.pdbx_seq_one_letter_code
_entity_poly.pdbx_strand_id
1 'polypeptide(L)' 'MRIGILTAGGDCPGLNAVIRSVVHRAVVGHGDEVIGFE' A
#
# COMPACT_ATOMS: atom_id res chain seq x y z
N MET A 1 -4.07 -11.10 -7.40
CA MET A 1 -4.54 -9.83 -7.99
C MET A 1 -3.41 -8.82 -8.00
N ARG A 2 -3.50 -7.76 -8.82
CA ARG A 2 -2.52 -6.66 -8.84
C ARG A 2 -3.20 -5.41 -8.26
N ILE A 3 -2.62 -4.85 -7.20
CA ILE A 3 -3.19 -3.72 -6.46
C ILE A 3 -2.30 -2.50 -6.65
N GLY A 4 -2.90 -1.37 -7.03
CA GLY A 4 -2.22 -0.08 -7.14
C GLY A 4 -2.44 0.79 -5.90
N ILE A 5 -1.39 1.44 -5.41
CA ILE A 5 -1.46 2.44 -4.33
C ILE A 5 -0.92 3.77 -4.86
N LEU A 6 -1.73 4.82 -4.77
CA LEU A 6 -1.36 6.21 -5.03
C LEU A 6 -1.69 7.04 -3.79
N THR A 7 -0.76 7.89 -3.37
CA THR A 7 -0.99 8.87 -2.31
C THR A 7 -1.06 10.26 -2.92
N ALA A 8 -2.05 11.06 -2.54
CA ALA A 8 -2.21 12.43 -3.05
C ALA A 8 -2.35 13.41 -1.88
N GLY A 9 -1.77 14.61 -2.04
CA GLY A 9 -1.74 15.65 -1.01
C GLY A 9 -0.43 15.71 -0.24
N GLY A 10 -0.43 16.37 0.91
CA GLY A 10 0.74 16.46 1.79
C GLY A 10 0.93 15.20 2.65
N ASP A 11 2.14 15.02 3.18
CA ASP A 11 2.43 13.92 4.10
C ASP A 11 1.67 14.08 5.42
N CYS A 12 1.22 12.96 5.97
CA CYS A 12 0.53 12.94 7.25
C CYS A 12 1.04 11.78 8.12
N PRO A 13 1.09 11.96 9.46
CA PRO A 13 1.43 10.87 10.36
C PRO A 13 0.48 9.69 10.14
N GLY A 14 1.06 8.53 9.79
CA GLY A 14 0.31 7.29 9.58
C GLY A 14 0.19 6.85 8.13
N LEU A 15 0.53 7.68 7.14
CA LEU A 15 0.47 7.32 5.72
C LEU A 15 1.30 6.05 5.43
N ASN A 16 2.54 6.02 5.92
CA ASN A 16 3.42 4.85 5.79
C ASN A 16 2.88 3.61 6.53
N ALA A 17 2.19 3.79 7.65
CA ALA A 17 1.57 2.68 8.37
C ALA A 17 0.41 2.07 7.57
N VAL A 18 -0.38 2.89 6.89
CA VAL A 18 -1.45 2.45 5.99
C VAL A 18 -0.86 1.69 4.80
N ILE A 19 0.12 2.26 4.10
CA ILE A 19 0.79 1.59 2.98
C ILE A 19 1.34 0.23 3.41
N ARG A 20 2.05 0.18 4.55
CA ARG A 20 2.62 -1.06 5.11
C ARG A 20 1.55 -2.11 5.42
N SER A 21 0.44 -1.71 6.04
CA SER A 21 -0.62 -2.65 6.43
C SER A 21 -1.32 -3.25 5.22
N VAL A 22 -1.57 -2.46 4.17
CA VAL A 22 -2.12 -2.94 2.88
C VAL A 22 -1.15 -3.92 2.22
N VAL A 23 0.13 -3.54 2.07
CA VAL A 23 1.15 -4.39 1.44
C VAL A 23 1.31 -5.72 2.19
N HIS A 24 1.40 -5.66 3.53
CA HIS A 24 1.55 -6.87 4.33
C HIS A 24 0.39 -7.83 4.15
N ARG A 25 -0.86 -7.33 4.19
CA ARG A 25 -2.04 -8.18 4.03
C ARG A 25 -2.15 -8.75 2.62
N ALA A 26 -1.83 -7.97 1.59
CA ALA A 26 -1.85 -8.42 0.20
C ALA A 26 -0.82 -9.52 -0.05
N VAL A 27 0.45 -9.28 0.28
CA VAL A 27 1.56 -10.19 -0.01
C VAL A 27 1.51 -11.43 0.88
N VAL A 28 1.39 -11.26 2.20
CA VAL A 28 1.49 -12.38 3.15
C VAL A 28 0.17 -13.13 3.26
N GLY A 29 -0.96 -12.42 3.24
CA GLY A 29 -2.28 -13.04 3.43
C GLY A 29 -2.89 -13.62 2.16
N HIS A 30 -2.57 -13.06 0.98
CA HIS A 30 -3.26 -13.38 -0.27
C HIS A 30 -2.32 -13.73 -1.43
N GLY A 31 -0.99 -13.56 -1.29
CA GLY A 31 -0.04 -13.78 -2.38
C GLY A 31 -0.20 -12.79 -3.54
N ASP A 32 -0.74 -11.61 -3.27
CA ASP A 32 -1.00 -10.56 -4.26
C ASP A 32 0.23 -9.69 -4.54
N GLU A 33 0.26 -9.04 -5.71
CA GLU A 33 1.30 -8.08 -6.11
C GLU A 33 0.80 -6.64 -5.87
N VAL A 34 1.67 -5.78 -5.32
CA VAL A 34 1.35 -4.37 -5.04
C VAL A 34 2.29 -3.44 -5.79
N ILE A 35 1.73 -2.41 -6.43
CA ILE A 35 2.44 -1.41 -7.22
C ILE A 35 2.18 -0.03 -6.59
N GLY A 36 3.23 0.72 -6.28
CA GLY A 36 3.14 2.11 -5.85
C GLY A 36 3.25 3.07 -7.04
N PHE A 37 2.45 4.13 -7.02
CA PHE A 37 2.50 5.22 -7.99
C PHE A 37 2.95 6.52 -7.31
N GLU A 38 3.68 7.35 -8.05
CA GLU A 38 4.11 8.70 -7.67
C GLU A 38 3.09 9.75 -8.12
#